data_AF-A0A495ZGZ4-F1
#
_entry.id   AF-A0A495ZGZ4-F1
#
_cell.length_a   1.000
_cell.length_b   1.000
_cell.length_c   1.000
_cell.angle_alpha   90.00
_cell.angle_beta   90.00
_cell.angle_gamma   90.00
#
_symmetry.space_group_name_H-M   'P 1'
#
loop_
_entity.id
_entity.type
_entity.pdbx_description
1 polymer ?
#
loop_
_entity_poly.entity_id
_entity_poly.type
_entity_poly.pdbx_seq_one_letter_code
_entity_poly.pdbx_strand_id
1 'polypeptide(L)'
;MKWSPRVKPTKIRRLYRAARLGLHDDDLLQTVGWELYGRCADIAAVADVYRDGLVPCPQCSTKIKRQIDPLFHASDGGTHENWFHCPHCTQRLLWRDCRESLRESPRCLDCYALLDGVEELRCSCGKEWNRKAYRRSVRTRVRLPCPHCGLMVRKPTDEATGQRVRHRRPQPEIECPKCQAAAFHVRGNIECSACGYKRRWRDYRKSLKKRDERLECANCGQKFRWQVWRKSARSLRTGNPKPAREFVERWPKCRTPKARMIQIDRLLQALHGRGALAPLFIVGDARNIREMLDEFASQV
;
A
#
# COMPACT_ATOMS: atom_id res chain seq x y z
N MET A 1 12.37 6.51 17.47
CA MET A 1 10.98 6.55 16.95
C MET A 1 10.17 5.54 17.73
N LYS A 2 9.09 5.98 18.37
CA LYS A 2 8.23 5.12 19.16
C LYS A 2 6.93 4.94 18.37
N TRP A 3 6.76 3.76 17.77
CA TRP A 3 5.54 3.41 17.06
C TRP A 3 4.46 3.01 18.05
N SER A 4 3.21 3.28 17.71
CA SER A 4 2.04 2.86 18.46
C SER A 4 2.07 1.34 18.62
N PRO A 5 1.83 0.83 19.84
CA PRO A 5 1.85 -0.60 20.09
C PRO A 5 0.69 -1.29 19.37
N ARG A 6 0.81 -2.61 19.21
CA ARG A 6 -0.32 -3.44 18.78
C ARG A 6 -1.33 -3.56 19.92
N VAL A 7 -2.60 -3.64 19.59
CA VAL A 7 -3.70 -3.74 20.55
C VAL A 7 -3.75 -5.14 21.15
N LYS A 8 -4.00 -5.24 22.45
CA LYS A 8 -4.10 -6.53 23.15
C LYS A 8 -5.45 -7.19 22.82
N PRO A 9 -5.48 -8.49 22.41
CA PRO A 9 -6.70 -9.25 22.18
C PRO A 9 -7.72 -9.19 23.33
N THR A 10 -7.24 -9.18 24.57
CA THR A 10 -8.09 -9.15 25.78
C THR A 10 -8.98 -7.92 25.85
N LYS A 11 -8.50 -6.75 25.42
CA LYS A 11 -9.31 -5.52 25.36
C LYS A 11 -10.43 -5.63 24.33
N ILE A 12 -10.10 -6.17 23.15
CA ILE A 12 -11.07 -6.36 22.07
C ILE A 12 -12.14 -7.38 22.49
N ARG A 13 -11.74 -8.53 23.06
CA ARG A 13 -12.70 -9.52 23.59
C ARG A 13 -13.62 -8.92 24.66
N ARG A 14 -13.08 -8.10 25.57
CA ARG A 14 -13.89 -7.43 26.60
C ARG A 14 -14.94 -6.50 25.97
N LEU A 15 -14.58 -5.74 24.92
CA LEU A 15 -15.54 -4.92 24.18
C LEU A 15 -16.70 -5.74 23.61
N TYR A 16 -16.40 -6.84 22.91
CA TYR A 16 -17.42 -7.67 22.29
C TYR A 16 -18.31 -8.38 23.32
N ARG A 17 -17.73 -8.81 24.45
CA ARG A 17 -18.51 -9.38 25.57
C ARG A 17 -19.48 -8.36 26.19
N ALA A 18 -19.02 -7.13 26.42
CA ALA A 18 -19.89 -6.08 26.95
C ALA A 18 -21.00 -5.72 25.95
N ALA A 19 -20.65 -5.55 24.67
CA ALA A 19 -21.60 -5.21 23.62
C ALA A 19 -22.71 -6.27 23.47
N ARG A 20 -22.40 -7.56 23.63
CA ARG A 20 -23.39 -8.65 23.64
C ARG A 20 -24.42 -8.55 24.75
N LEU A 21 -24.07 -7.94 25.88
CA LEU A 21 -24.99 -7.70 26.99
C LEU A 21 -25.76 -6.38 26.83
N GLY A 22 -25.64 -5.72 25.68
CA GLY A 22 -26.22 -4.38 25.44
C GLY A 22 -25.48 -3.27 26.18
N LEU A 23 -24.31 -3.55 26.76
CA LEU A 23 -23.52 -2.60 27.53
C LEU A 23 -22.41 -2.01 26.66
N HIS A 24 -22.30 -0.69 26.66
CA HIS A 24 -21.19 0.02 26.03
C HIS A 24 -20.30 0.65 27.10
N ASP A 25 -19.14 0.02 27.31
CA ASP A 25 -18.07 0.58 28.14
C ASP A 25 -17.34 1.66 27.31
N ASP A 26 -17.79 2.90 27.47
CA ASP A 26 -17.33 4.06 26.67
C ASP A 26 -15.83 4.33 26.83
N ASP A 27 -15.29 4.14 28.02
CA ASP A 27 -13.87 4.32 28.31
C ASP A 27 -13.03 3.24 27.62
N LEU A 28 -13.49 1.99 27.66
CA LEU A 28 -12.84 0.90 26.93
C LEU A 28 -12.92 1.10 25.41
N LEU A 29 -14.07 1.55 24.89
CA LEU A 29 -14.25 1.86 23.46
C LEU A 29 -13.27 2.94 23.01
N GLN A 30 -13.17 4.04 23.78
CA GLN A 30 -12.23 5.12 23.49
C GLN A 30 -10.79 4.62 23.56
N THR A 31 -10.44 3.87 24.61
CA THR A 31 -9.09 3.32 24.79
C THR A 31 -8.68 2.46 23.60
N VAL A 32 -9.49 1.45 23.26
CA VAL A 32 -9.18 0.53 22.15
C VAL A 32 -9.17 1.26 20.81
N GLY A 33 -10.14 2.13 20.57
CA GLY A 33 -10.24 2.85 19.31
C GLY A 33 -9.08 3.82 19.09
N TRP A 34 -8.61 4.52 20.12
CA TRP A 34 -7.42 5.37 20.02
C TRP A 34 -6.11 4.57 19.87
N GLU A 35 -6.00 3.40 20.50
CA GLU A 35 -4.87 2.49 20.27
C GLU A 35 -4.84 1.98 18.82
N LEU A 36 -6.00 1.57 18.28
CA LEU A 36 -6.16 1.19 16.87
C LEU A 36 -5.86 2.38 15.96
N TYR A 37 -6.34 3.59 16.29
CA TYR A 37 -6.12 4.80 15.52
C TYR A 37 -4.62 5.11 15.39
N GLY A 38 -3.88 5.14 16.50
CA GLY A 38 -2.44 5.40 16.48
C GLY A 38 -1.70 4.39 15.61
N ARG A 39 -2.07 3.10 15.73
CA ARG A 39 -1.49 2.04 14.89
C ARG A 39 -1.83 2.20 13.41
N CYS A 40 -3.08 2.56 13.09
CA CYS A 40 -3.50 2.83 11.72
C CYS A 40 -2.76 4.03 11.13
N ALA A 41 -2.59 5.11 11.91
CA ALA A 41 -1.87 6.31 11.50
C ALA A 41 -0.40 5.99 11.17
N ASP A 42 0.26 5.18 12.01
CA ASP A 42 1.64 4.75 11.75
C ASP A 42 1.76 3.91 10.48
N ILE A 43 0.83 2.97 10.26
CA ILE A 43 0.80 2.13 9.06
C ILE A 43 0.58 2.98 7.80
N ALA A 44 -0.36 3.93 7.86
CA ALA A 44 -0.63 4.85 6.76
C ALA A 44 0.59 5.73 6.46
N ALA A 45 1.21 6.32 7.48
CA ALA A 45 2.40 7.14 7.35
C ALA A 45 3.57 6.37 6.72
N VAL A 46 3.82 5.13 7.17
CA VAL A 46 4.85 4.26 6.58
C VAL A 46 4.54 3.92 5.12
N ALA A 47 3.28 3.66 4.79
CA ALA A 47 2.87 3.38 3.41
C ALA A 47 3.06 4.61 2.50
N ASP A 48 2.79 5.81 3.00
CA ASP A 48 2.98 7.07 2.27
C ASP A 48 4.46 7.33 1.98
N VAL A 49 5.38 6.97 2.88
CA VAL A 49 6.84 7.08 2.61
C VAL A 49 7.26 6.32 1.35
N TYR A 50 6.72 5.12 1.15
CA TYR A 50 7.07 4.30 -0.01
C TYR A 50 6.36 4.74 -1.29
N ARG A 51 5.32 5.56 -1.18
CA ARG A 51 4.55 6.09 -2.30
C ARG A 51 5.06 7.45 -2.76
N ASP A 52 5.30 8.35 -1.81
CA ASP A 52 5.55 9.77 -2.05
C ASP A 52 7.02 10.15 -1.77
N GLY A 53 7.83 9.23 -1.24
CA GLY A 53 9.24 9.47 -0.92
C GLY A 53 9.49 10.41 0.26
N LEU A 54 8.44 10.77 0.99
CA LEU A 54 8.48 11.66 2.16
C LEU A 54 8.60 10.85 3.45
N VAL A 55 9.69 11.01 4.18
CA VAL A 55 9.97 10.31 5.44
C VAL A 55 9.56 11.18 6.63
N PRO A 56 8.70 10.70 7.55
CA PRO A 56 8.37 11.45 8.75
C PRO A 56 9.55 11.49 9.72
N CYS A 57 9.85 12.68 10.24
CA CYS A 57 10.84 12.88 11.28
C CYS A 57 10.49 12.04 12.54
N PRO A 58 11.43 11.29 13.13
CA PRO A 58 11.16 10.47 14.30
C PRO A 58 10.88 11.25 15.59
N GLN A 59 11.08 12.57 15.60
CA GLN A 59 10.87 13.46 16.76
C GLN A 59 9.61 14.31 16.62
N CYS A 60 9.40 14.95 15.47
CA CYS A 60 8.27 15.88 15.25
C CYS A 60 7.32 15.49 14.11
N SER A 61 7.54 14.33 13.47
CA SER A 61 6.73 13.83 12.34
C SER A 61 6.70 14.70 11.07
N THR A 62 7.41 15.82 11.03
CA THR A 62 7.58 16.66 9.83
C THR A 62 8.09 15.80 8.66
N LYS A 63 7.46 15.95 7.50
CA LYS A 63 7.78 15.18 6.28
C LYS A 63 9.07 15.70 5.64
N ILE A 64 10.04 14.81 5.46
CA ILE A 64 11.37 15.11 4.88
C ILE A 64 11.51 14.36 3.55
N LYS A 65 11.83 15.09 2.47
CA LYS A 65 12.06 14.48 1.16
C LYS A 65 13.41 13.76 1.12
N ARG A 66 13.44 12.53 0.60
CA ARG A 66 14.69 11.79 0.38
C ARG A 66 15.47 12.38 -0.79
N GLN A 67 16.79 12.37 -0.72
CA GLN A 67 17.64 12.91 -1.81
C GLN A 67 17.66 11.98 -3.03
N ILE A 68 17.44 10.69 -2.81
CA ILE A 68 17.54 9.65 -3.85
C ILE A 68 16.22 9.52 -4.65
N ASP A 69 15.19 10.25 -4.26
CA ASP A 69 13.85 10.18 -4.84
C ASP A 69 13.71 10.62 -6.33
N PRO A 70 14.53 11.54 -6.88
CA PRO A 70 14.35 12.01 -8.26
C PRO A 70 14.43 10.90 -9.32
N LEU A 71 15.28 9.88 -9.12
CA LEU A 71 15.46 8.77 -10.09
C LEU A 71 14.34 7.73 -10.04
N PHE A 72 13.43 7.82 -9.08
CA PHE A 72 12.24 6.94 -9.00
C PHE A 72 11.01 7.54 -9.65
N HIS A 73 10.98 8.87 -9.84
CA HIS A 73 9.88 9.57 -10.49
C HIS A 73 10.17 9.97 -11.94
N ALA A 74 11.44 10.14 -12.34
CA ALA A 74 11.77 10.79 -13.61
C ALA A 74 12.46 9.93 -14.69
N SER A 75 12.79 8.66 -14.47
CA SER A 75 13.43 7.85 -15.53
C SER A 75 12.93 6.40 -15.67
N ASP A 76 12.44 6.16 -16.88
CA ASP A 76 12.24 4.91 -17.61
C ASP A 76 12.88 3.67 -16.97
N GLY A 77 12.07 2.88 -16.27
CA GLY A 77 12.47 1.54 -15.83
C GLY A 77 12.42 1.27 -14.33
N GLY A 78 11.76 2.11 -13.54
CA GLY A 78 11.48 1.85 -12.13
C GLY A 78 10.04 1.46 -11.90
N THR A 79 9.66 0.18 -12.12
CA THR A 79 8.30 -0.34 -11.88
C THR A 79 7.21 0.71 -12.11
N HIS A 80 6.96 1.07 -13.37
CA HIS A 80 5.84 1.93 -13.76
C HIS A 80 4.56 1.39 -13.11
N GLU A 81 4.16 1.97 -12.00
CA GLU A 81 2.74 2.13 -11.72
C GLU A 81 2.38 3.47 -12.37
N ASN A 82 2.32 3.43 -13.71
CA ASN A 82 1.74 4.48 -14.55
C ASN A 82 0.34 4.71 -14.01
N TRP A 83 0.22 5.71 -13.16
CA TRP A 83 -1.08 6.18 -12.75
C TRP A 83 -1.70 6.86 -13.97
N PHE A 84 -3.00 6.68 -14.14
CA PHE A 84 -3.74 7.26 -15.25
C PHE A 84 -5.09 7.75 -14.72
N HIS A 85 -5.68 8.71 -15.40
CA HIS A 85 -7.06 9.09 -15.13
C HIS A 85 -7.99 8.15 -15.88
N CYS A 86 -9.03 7.66 -15.20
CA CYS A 86 -10.11 6.98 -15.88
C CYS A 86 -10.71 7.93 -16.92
N PRO A 87 -10.81 7.57 -18.21
CA PRO A 87 -11.42 8.42 -19.23
C PRO A 87 -12.91 8.69 -18.98
N HIS A 88 -13.56 7.89 -18.11
CA HIS A 88 -14.98 7.97 -17.85
C HIS A 88 -15.34 8.73 -16.57
N CYS A 89 -14.58 8.53 -15.50
CA CYS A 89 -14.88 9.13 -14.19
C CYS A 89 -13.77 10.04 -13.65
N THR A 90 -12.73 10.29 -14.45
CA THR A 90 -11.56 11.14 -14.16
C THR A 90 -10.73 10.76 -12.93
N GLN A 91 -11.17 9.76 -12.16
CA GLN A 91 -10.45 9.26 -10.99
C GLN A 91 -9.05 8.78 -11.34
N ARG A 92 -8.10 9.13 -10.48
CA ARG A 92 -6.71 8.72 -10.59
C ARG A 92 -6.57 7.26 -10.15
N LEU A 93 -6.01 6.42 -11.03
CA LEU A 93 -5.96 4.98 -10.89
C LEU A 93 -4.58 4.42 -11.17
N LEU A 94 -4.27 3.27 -10.57
CA LEU A 94 -3.20 2.38 -11.03
C LEU A 94 -3.79 1.18 -11.78
N TRP A 95 -3.04 0.64 -12.75
CA TRP A 95 -3.42 -0.63 -13.38
C TRP A 95 -3.42 -1.81 -12.38
N ARG A 96 -2.71 -1.67 -11.25
CA ARG A 96 -2.82 -2.60 -10.12
C ARG A 96 -4.21 -2.53 -9.49
N ASP A 97 -4.74 -1.34 -9.24
CA ASP A 97 -6.01 -1.14 -8.54
C ASP A 97 -7.16 -1.82 -9.31
N CYS A 98 -7.15 -1.71 -10.64
CA CYS A 98 -8.11 -2.40 -11.52
C CYS A 98 -8.03 -3.93 -11.38
N ARG A 99 -6.81 -4.48 -11.26
CA ARG A 99 -6.60 -5.93 -11.06
C ARG A 99 -6.96 -6.39 -9.65
N GLU A 100 -6.71 -5.56 -8.65
CA GLU A 100 -7.01 -5.85 -7.25
C GLU A 100 -8.52 -5.86 -7.01
N SER A 101 -9.25 -4.89 -7.57
CA SER A 101 -10.72 -4.88 -7.55
C SER A 101 -11.33 -6.18 -8.10
N LEU A 102 -10.82 -6.70 -9.22
CA LEU A 102 -11.29 -8.00 -9.76
C LEU A 102 -10.87 -9.22 -8.93
N ARG A 103 -9.92 -9.10 -8.01
CA ARG A 103 -9.59 -10.18 -7.06
C ARG A 103 -10.51 -10.17 -5.85
N GLU A 104 -10.94 -8.98 -5.44
CA GLU A 104 -11.87 -8.77 -4.33
C GLU A 104 -13.31 -9.09 -4.75
N SER A 105 -13.70 -8.68 -5.96
CA SER A 105 -15.01 -8.96 -6.55
C SER A 105 -14.83 -9.52 -7.96
N PRO A 106 -14.63 -10.85 -8.10
CA PRO A 106 -14.45 -11.49 -9.39
C PRO A 106 -15.66 -11.27 -10.30
N ARG A 107 -15.39 -10.95 -11.57
CA ARG A 107 -16.39 -10.70 -12.59
C ARG A 107 -16.02 -11.47 -13.84
N CYS A 108 -17.03 -11.90 -14.58
CA CYS A 108 -16.83 -12.50 -15.87
C CYS A 108 -16.05 -11.56 -16.77
N LEU A 109 -15.01 -12.07 -17.41
CA LEU A 109 -14.14 -11.24 -18.23
C LEU A 109 -14.77 -10.90 -19.58
N ASP A 110 -15.95 -11.44 -19.88
CA ASP A 110 -16.64 -11.26 -21.15
C ASP A 110 -17.99 -10.57 -20.96
N CYS A 111 -18.84 -11.03 -20.04
CA CYS A 111 -20.14 -10.39 -19.76
C CYS A 111 -20.17 -9.50 -18.50
N TYR A 112 -19.08 -9.43 -17.72
CA TYR A 112 -18.94 -8.57 -16.54
C TYR A 112 -19.89 -8.83 -15.36
N ALA A 113 -20.74 -9.86 -15.45
CA ALA A 113 -21.51 -10.37 -14.32
C ALA A 113 -20.58 -10.77 -13.17
N LEU A 114 -21.05 -10.61 -11.93
CA LEU A 114 -20.32 -11.13 -10.77
C LEU A 114 -20.20 -12.64 -10.89
N LEU A 115 -19.05 -13.17 -10.49
CA LEU A 115 -18.81 -14.61 -10.47
C LEU A 115 -19.10 -15.13 -9.07
N ASP A 116 -19.79 -16.26 -9.03
CA ASP A 116 -20.08 -16.96 -7.79
C ASP A 116 -19.03 -18.04 -7.53
N GLY A 117 -18.71 -18.25 -6.25
CA GLY A 117 -17.82 -19.30 -5.77
C GLY A 117 -16.47 -18.83 -5.23
N VAL A 118 -15.84 -19.68 -4.40
CA VAL A 118 -14.62 -19.33 -3.66
C VAL A 118 -13.36 -19.82 -4.35
N GLU A 119 -13.34 -21.06 -4.83
CA GLU A 119 -12.20 -21.65 -5.57
C GLU A 119 -12.53 -21.87 -7.05
N GLU A 120 -13.77 -22.23 -7.34
CA GLU A 120 -14.33 -22.31 -8.69
C GLU A 120 -15.28 -21.14 -8.90
N LEU A 121 -14.95 -20.29 -9.86
CA LEU A 121 -15.70 -19.10 -10.22
C LEU A 121 -16.58 -19.43 -11.42
N ARG A 122 -17.89 -19.31 -11.27
CA ARG A 122 -18.87 -19.62 -12.31
C ARG A 122 -19.60 -18.35 -12.72
N CYS A 123 -19.85 -18.23 -14.02
CA CYS A 123 -20.64 -17.15 -14.59
C CYS A 123 -21.96 -17.68 -15.13
N SER A 124 -23.01 -16.87 -15.02
CA SER A 124 -24.30 -17.09 -15.70
C SER A 124 -24.20 -17.22 -17.23
N CYS A 125 -23.11 -16.76 -17.85
CA CYS A 125 -22.84 -16.98 -19.27
C CYS A 125 -22.23 -18.36 -19.59
N GLY A 126 -22.19 -19.28 -18.62
CA GLY A 126 -21.68 -20.65 -18.78
C GLY A 126 -20.15 -20.78 -18.73
N LYS A 127 -19.43 -19.72 -18.34
CA LYS A 127 -17.97 -19.76 -18.23
C LYS A 127 -17.52 -20.05 -16.81
N GLU A 128 -16.50 -20.87 -16.70
CA GLU A 128 -15.97 -21.32 -15.42
C GLU A 128 -14.45 -21.13 -15.36
N TRP A 129 -13.95 -20.75 -14.20
CA TRP A 129 -12.53 -20.62 -13.93
C TRP A 129 -12.20 -21.16 -12.55
N ASN A 130 -11.12 -21.90 -12.41
CA ASN A 130 -10.48 -21.97 -11.09
C ASN A 130 -9.80 -20.63 -10.76
N ARG A 131 -9.65 -20.31 -9.47
CA ARG A 131 -9.16 -19.01 -9.00
C ARG A 131 -7.76 -18.66 -9.50
N LYS A 132 -6.89 -19.65 -9.69
CA LYS A 132 -5.53 -19.47 -10.23
C LYS A 132 -5.56 -19.08 -11.71
N ALA A 133 -6.39 -19.76 -12.51
CA ALA A 133 -6.60 -19.46 -13.92
C ALA A 133 -7.25 -18.10 -14.12
N TYR A 134 -8.23 -17.75 -13.28
CA TYR A 134 -8.84 -16.42 -13.28
C TYR A 134 -7.80 -15.32 -12.99
N ARG A 135 -7.00 -15.46 -11.93
CA ARG A 135 -5.92 -14.50 -11.59
C ARG A 135 -4.89 -14.35 -12.73
N ARG A 136 -4.56 -15.45 -13.42
CA ARG A 136 -3.66 -15.43 -14.58
C ARG A 136 -4.28 -14.62 -15.72
N SER A 137 -5.55 -14.84 -16.03
CA SER A 137 -6.30 -14.13 -17.07
C SER A 137 -6.40 -12.63 -16.80
N VAL A 138 -6.70 -12.24 -15.55
CA VAL A 138 -6.72 -10.82 -15.14
C VAL A 138 -5.34 -10.17 -15.29
N ARG A 139 -4.25 -10.90 -15.05
CA ARG A 139 -2.89 -10.36 -15.12
C ARG A 139 -2.46 -10.01 -16.55
N THR A 140 -2.91 -10.76 -17.56
CA THR A 140 -2.46 -10.62 -18.95
C THR A 140 -3.34 -9.68 -19.77
N ARG A 141 -4.55 -9.36 -19.31
CA ARG A 141 -5.48 -8.50 -20.06
C ARG A 141 -5.01 -7.05 -20.14
N VAL A 142 -5.35 -6.44 -21.28
CA VAL A 142 -5.09 -5.04 -21.62
C VAL A 142 -6.31 -4.13 -21.41
N ARG A 143 -7.48 -4.69 -21.10
CA ARG A 143 -8.70 -3.96 -20.76
C ARG A 143 -9.29 -4.56 -19.48
N LEU A 144 -9.58 -3.72 -18.51
CA LEU A 144 -10.17 -4.09 -17.21
C LEU A 144 -11.21 -3.03 -16.80
N PRO A 145 -12.19 -3.36 -15.97
CA PRO A 145 -13.14 -2.38 -15.46
C PRO A 145 -12.47 -1.43 -14.47
N CYS A 146 -12.86 -0.17 -14.52
CA CYS A 146 -12.51 0.83 -13.52
C CYS A 146 -13.14 0.46 -12.17
N PRO A 147 -12.39 0.47 -11.05
CA PRO A 147 -12.94 0.16 -9.74
C PRO A 147 -13.91 1.23 -9.21
N HIS A 148 -13.94 2.43 -9.80
CA HIS A 148 -14.84 3.51 -9.38
C HIS A 148 -16.15 3.55 -10.17
N CYS A 149 -16.08 3.43 -11.50
CA CYS A 149 -17.26 3.58 -12.36
C CYS A 149 -17.69 2.28 -13.08
N GLY A 150 -16.94 1.18 -12.93
CA GLY A 150 -17.23 -0.10 -13.58
C GLY A 150 -16.95 -0.13 -15.10
N LEU A 151 -16.82 1.03 -15.75
CA LEU A 151 -16.58 1.14 -17.18
C LEU A 151 -15.18 0.65 -17.58
N MET A 152 -15.09 0.09 -18.78
CA MET A 152 -13.87 -0.52 -19.29
C MET A 152 -12.79 0.51 -19.60
N VAL A 153 -11.63 0.30 -18.99
CA VAL A 153 -10.43 1.10 -19.19
C VAL A 153 -9.33 0.26 -19.82
N ARG A 154 -8.57 0.87 -20.73
CA ARG A 154 -7.42 0.23 -21.38
C ARG A 154 -6.18 0.44 -20.51
N LYS A 155 -5.28 -0.54 -20.52
CA LYS A 155 -3.96 -0.44 -19.89
C LYS A 155 -3.24 0.74 -20.53
N PRO A 156 -2.73 1.69 -19.74
CA PRO A 156 -1.89 2.76 -20.27
C PRO A 156 -0.70 2.14 -21.01
N THR A 157 -0.58 2.43 -22.29
CA THR A 157 0.64 2.18 -23.06
C THR A 157 1.58 3.37 -22.88
N ASP A 158 2.89 3.14 -22.95
CA ASP A 158 3.88 4.22 -22.78
C ASP A 158 3.69 5.33 -23.85
N GLU A 159 3.09 5.00 -24.99
CA GLU A 159 2.72 5.93 -26.07
C GLU A 159 1.60 6.92 -25.69
N ALA A 160 0.66 6.54 -24.83
CA ALA A 160 -0.47 7.39 -24.44
C ALA A 160 -0.06 8.57 -23.54
N THR A 161 1.18 8.56 -23.04
CA THR A 161 1.76 9.63 -22.20
C THR A 161 2.33 10.81 -23.01
N GLY A 162 2.18 10.81 -24.34
CA GLY A 162 2.34 12.03 -25.15
C GLY A 162 3.73 12.68 -25.13
N GLN A 163 4.78 11.97 -24.72
CA GLN A 163 6.16 12.39 -24.96
C GLN A 163 6.72 11.61 -26.13
N ARG A 164 6.61 12.20 -27.33
CA ARG A 164 7.53 11.92 -28.42
C ARG A 164 8.94 12.03 -27.84
N VAL A 165 9.62 10.91 -27.67
CA VAL A 165 11.06 10.88 -27.42
C VAL A 165 11.72 11.32 -28.73
N ARG A 166 11.73 12.64 -28.98
CA ARG A 166 12.78 13.24 -29.81
C ARG A 166 14.08 12.80 -29.15
N HIS A 167 15.00 12.24 -29.92
CA HIS A 167 16.37 11.94 -29.50
C HIS A 167 17.05 13.20 -28.95
N ARG A 168 16.73 13.59 -27.72
CA ARG A 168 17.55 14.50 -26.92
C ARG A 168 18.82 13.73 -26.66
N ARG A 169 19.96 14.37 -26.94
CA ARG A 169 21.27 13.91 -26.46
C ARG A 169 21.10 13.50 -24.99
N PRO A 170 21.51 12.29 -24.58
CA PRO A 170 21.36 11.85 -23.20
C PRO A 170 22.15 12.82 -22.33
N GLN A 171 21.42 13.69 -21.63
CA GLN A 171 22.02 14.47 -20.56
C GLN A 171 22.48 13.47 -19.49
N PRO A 172 23.61 13.71 -18.83
CA PRO A 172 24.06 12.82 -17.77
C PRO A 172 23.04 12.85 -16.64
N GLU A 173 22.17 11.83 -16.59
CA GLU A 173 21.07 11.74 -15.63
C GLU A 173 21.58 11.38 -14.22
N ILE A 174 22.82 10.87 -14.11
CA ILE A 174 23.27 10.14 -12.92
C ILE A 174 24.77 10.30 -12.69
N GLU A 175 25.17 10.41 -11.42
CA GLU A 175 26.57 10.36 -10.97
C GLU A 175 27.09 8.91 -10.88
N CYS A 176 28.31 8.69 -11.39
CA CYS A 176 29.00 7.43 -11.27
C CYS A 176 29.30 7.12 -9.79
N PRO A 177 28.92 5.94 -9.27
CA PRO A 177 29.20 5.59 -7.88
C PRO A 177 30.69 5.35 -7.59
N LYS A 178 31.54 5.20 -8.61
CA LYS A 178 32.98 4.94 -8.47
C LYS A 178 33.82 6.23 -8.49
N CYS A 179 33.53 7.14 -9.42
CA CYS A 179 34.34 8.34 -9.63
C CYS A 179 33.53 9.65 -9.60
N GLN A 180 32.24 9.60 -9.32
CA GLN A 180 31.30 10.75 -9.28
C GLN A 180 31.12 11.51 -10.60
N ALA A 181 31.90 11.19 -11.64
CA ALA A 181 31.69 11.74 -12.98
C ALA A 181 30.33 11.33 -13.56
N ALA A 182 29.90 12.04 -14.60
CA ALA A 182 28.70 11.71 -15.37
C ALA A 182 28.65 10.23 -15.79
N ALA A 183 27.50 9.60 -15.58
CA ALA A 183 27.18 8.25 -16.05
C ALA A 183 25.83 8.23 -16.78
N PHE A 184 25.70 7.31 -17.73
CA PHE A 184 24.57 7.22 -18.65
C PHE A 184 23.83 5.90 -18.48
N HIS A 185 22.51 5.93 -18.62
CA HIS A 185 21.70 4.71 -18.70
C HIS A 185 21.65 4.24 -20.16
N VAL A 186 22.38 3.17 -20.48
CA VAL A 186 22.49 2.61 -21.83
C VAL A 186 22.11 1.14 -21.80
N ARG A 187 21.08 0.77 -22.59
CA ARG A 187 20.63 -0.63 -22.78
C ARG A 187 20.46 -1.42 -21.46
N GLY A 188 19.89 -0.77 -20.44
CA GLY A 188 19.66 -1.42 -19.13
C GLY A 188 20.88 -1.48 -18.22
N ASN A 189 21.98 -0.78 -18.54
CA ASN A 189 23.15 -0.61 -17.69
C ASN A 189 23.40 0.87 -17.39
N ILE A 190 24.01 1.14 -16.23
CA ILE A 190 24.70 2.40 -15.98
C ILE A 190 26.14 2.24 -16.49
N GLU A 191 26.57 3.15 -17.36
CA GLU A 191 27.91 3.18 -17.94
C GLU A 191 28.54 4.56 -17.69
N CYS A 192 29.73 4.59 -17.11
CA CYS A 192 30.50 5.81 -16.90
C CYS A 192 31.60 5.93 -17.94
N SER A 193 31.60 7.01 -18.71
CA SER A 193 32.62 7.29 -19.72
C SER A 193 33.97 7.66 -19.13
N ALA A 194 34.02 8.18 -17.90
CA ALA A 194 35.27 8.62 -17.28
C ALA A 194 36.11 7.47 -16.67
N CYS A 195 35.47 6.45 -16.08
CA CYS A 195 36.18 5.38 -15.37
C CYS A 195 35.84 3.96 -15.87
N GLY A 196 35.05 3.85 -16.94
CA GLY A 196 34.61 2.57 -17.50
C GLY A 196 33.65 1.77 -16.60
N TYR A 197 33.14 2.37 -15.52
CA TYR A 197 32.24 1.66 -14.60
C TYR A 197 30.96 1.23 -15.32
N LYS A 198 30.67 -0.07 -15.26
CA LYS A 198 29.46 -0.67 -15.82
C LYS A 198 28.71 -1.50 -14.79
N ARG A 199 27.41 -1.27 -14.65
CA ARG A 199 26.55 -2.06 -13.77
C ARG A 199 25.13 -2.17 -14.33
N ARG A 200 24.47 -3.30 -14.11
CA ARG A 200 23.05 -3.45 -14.45
C ARG A 200 22.20 -2.40 -13.74
N TRP A 201 21.33 -1.72 -14.48
CA TRP A 201 20.42 -0.67 -13.97
C TRP A 201 19.59 -1.17 -12.80
N ARG A 202 19.05 -2.40 -12.91
CA ARG A 202 18.29 -3.05 -11.84
C ARG A 202 19.07 -3.13 -10.53
N ASP A 203 20.35 -3.48 -10.59
CA ASP A 203 21.18 -3.66 -9.39
C ASP A 203 21.67 -2.33 -8.83
N TYR A 204 21.95 -1.35 -9.70
CA TYR A 204 22.19 0.02 -9.30
C TYR A 204 20.99 0.60 -8.54
N ARG A 205 19.76 0.49 -9.09
CA ARG A 205 18.53 0.90 -8.40
C ARG A 205 18.31 0.18 -7.07
N LYS A 206 18.61 -1.12 -7.00
CA LYS A 206 18.57 -1.86 -5.72
C LYS A 206 19.56 -1.30 -4.71
N SER A 207 20.77 -0.92 -5.13
CA SER A 207 21.74 -0.28 -4.23
C SER A 207 21.29 1.10 -3.76
N LEU A 208 20.67 1.90 -4.63
CA LEU A 208 20.07 3.19 -4.23
C LEU A 208 18.97 3.02 -3.17
N LYS A 209 18.12 1.99 -3.29
CA LYS A 209 17.12 1.65 -2.25
C LYS A 209 17.75 1.24 -0.90
N LYS A 210 18.99 0.73 -0.93
CA LYS A 210 19.75 0.28 0.25
C LYS A 210 20.73 1.35 0.76
N ARG A 211 20.92 2.46 0.06
CA ARG A 211 21.82 3.54 0.48
C ARG A 211 21.35 4.09 1.81
N ASP A 212 22.26 4.21 2.76
CA ASP A 212 21.96 4.72 4.09
C ASP A 212 22.19 6.23 4.14
N GLU A 213 21.27 6.98 3.51
CA GLU A 213 21.34 8.44 3.48
C GLU A 213 21.07 9.04 4.86
N ARG A 214 21.72 10.18 5.14
CA ARG A 214 21.46 11.00 6.32
C ARG A 214 20.33 11.97 5.97
N LEU A 215 19.30 11.98 6.81
CA LEU A 215 18.16 12.88 6.70
C LEU A 215 18.21 13.86 7.86
N GLU A 216 17.86 15.10 7.60
CA GLU A 216 17.81 16.19 8.58
C GLU A 216 16.44 16.86 8.53
N CYS A 217 15.85 17.04 9.71
CA CYS A 217 14.57 17.70 9.85
C CYS A 217 14.77 19.22 9.90
N ALA A 218 14.24 19.95 8.91
CA ALA A 218 14.28 21.41 8.90
C ALA A 218 13.49 22.04 10.07
N ASN A 219 12.53 21.33 10.66
CA ASN A 219 11.68 21.85 11.74
C ASN A 219 12.34 21.70 13.13
N CYS A 220 12.91 20.53 13.45
CA CYS A 220 13.45 20.25 14.79
C CYS A 220 14.96 19.97 14.82
N GLY A 221 15.66 20.10 13.69
CA GLY A 221 17.10 19.85 13.56
C GLY A 221 17.53 18.38 13.71
N GLN A 222 16.60 17.45 13.97
CA GLN A 222 16.93 16.05 14.20
C GLN A 222 17.59 15.42 12.96
N LYS A 223 18.77 14.85 13.18
CA LYS A 223 19.51 14.06 12.19
C LYS A 223 19.27 12.57 12.42
N PHE A 224 18.98 11.82 11.36
CA PHE A 224 18.79 10.37 11.43
C PHE A 224 19.14 9.68 10.11
N ARG A 225 19.31 8.37 10.14
CA ARG A 225 19.69 7.58 8.97
C ARG A 225 18.50 6.80 8.40
N TRP A 226 18.40 6.72 7.08
CA TRP A 226 17.31 6.02 6.39
C TRP A 226 17.21 4.54 6.77
N GLN A 227 18.32 3.80 6.86
CA GLN A 227 18.25 2.37 7.21
C GLN A 227 17.77 2.16 8.64
N VAL A 228 18.13 3.06 9.57
CA VAL A 228 17.64 3.03 10.96
C VAL A 228 16.12 3.26 10.98
N TRP A 229 15.65 4.29 10.29
CA TRP A 229 14.21 4.56 10.15
C TRP A 229 13.48 3.37 9.51
N ARG A 230 13.99 2.87 8.38
CA ARG A 230 13.41 1.75 7.61
C ARG A 230 13.35 0.46 8.43
N LYS A 231 14.39 0.17 9.21
CA LYS A 231 14.42 -1.00 10.10
C LYS A 231 13.33 -0.88 11.17
N SER A 232 13.16 0.30 11.75
CA SER A 232 12.10 0.55 12.74
C SER A 232 10.69 0.41 12.15
N ALA A 233 10.48 0.85 10.90
CA ALA A 233 9.19 0.80 10.22
C ALA A 233 8.83 -0.58 9.66
N ARG A 234 9.73 -1.57 9.72
CA ARG A 234 9.55 -2.88 9.07
C ARG A 234 8.27 -3.60 9.51
N SER A 235 7.90 -3.48 10.78
CA SER A 235 6.71 -4.11 11.38
C SER A 235 5.40 -3.39 11.07
N LEU A 236 5.44 -2.30 10.30
CA LEU A 236 4.27 -1.51 9.88
C LEU A 236 4.02 -1.61 8.37
N ARG A 237 4.90 -2.30 7.64
CA ARG A 237 4.82 -2.38 6.17
C ARG A 237 3.66 -3.27 5.77
N THR A 238 2.80 -2.72 4.93
CA THR A 238 1.70 -3.45 4.30
C THR A 238 1.64 -3.11 2.81
N GLY A 239 1.22 -4.08 2.00
CA GLY A 239 0.85 -3.84 0.60
C GLY A 239 -0.51 -3.17 0.45
N ASN A 240 -1.32 -3.14 1.51
CA ASN A 240 -2.69 -2.63 1.51
C ASN A 240 -2.95 -1.76 2.75
N PRO A 241 -2.68 -0.44 2.67
CA PRO A 241 -2.91 0.50 3.77
C PRO A 241 -4.36 1.03 3.83
N LYS A 242 -5.25 0.60 2.92
CA LYS A 242 -6.60 1.17 2.80
C LYS A 242 -7.43 1.08 4.09
N PRO A 243 -7.51 -0.08 4.79
CA PRO A 243 -8.27 -0.17 6.05
C PRO A 243 -7.76 0.79 7.12
N ALA A 244 -6.44 0.97 7.20
CA ALA A 244 -5.82 1.89 8.14
C ALA A 244 -6.18 3.35 7.84
N ARG A 245 -6.12 3.76 6.57
CA ARG A 245 -6.49 5.13 6.16
C ARG A 245 -7.96 5.42 6.44
N GLU A 246 -8.86 4.50 6.08
CA GLU A 246 -10.30 4.66 6.32
C GLU A 246 -10.61 4.75 7.82
N PHE A 247 -9.88 4.00 8.66
CA PHE A 247 -10.06 4.08 10.11
C PHE A 247 -9.60 5.42 10.67
N VAL A 248 -8.43 5.91 10.28
CA VAL A 248 -7.90 7.23 10.70
C VAL A 248 -8.85 8.35 10.31
N GLU A 249 -9.43 8.29 9.11
CA GLU A 249 -10.35 9.33 8.65
C GLU A 249 -11.69 9.34 9.41
N ARG A 250 -12.21 8.16 9.75
CA ARG A 250 -13.57 8.02 10.30
C ARG A 250 -13.62 8.04 11.82
N TRP A 251 -12.63 7.51 12.51
CA TRP A 251 -12.65 7.36 13.97
C TRP A 251 -12.91 8.68 14.73
N PRO A 252 -12.24 9.81 14.41
CA PRO A 252 -12.50 11.09 15.10
C PRO A 252 -13.92 11.64 14.91
N LYS A 253 -14.64 11.17 13.88
CA LYS A 253 -16.02 11.57 13.57
C LYS A 253 -17.05 10.75 14.38
N CYS A 254 -16.65 9.67 15.04
CA CYS A 254 -17.54 8.79 15.80
C CYS A 254 -17.84 9.36 17.20
N ARG A 255 -19.01 10.00 17.35
CA ARG A 255 -19.43 10.64 18.61
C ARG A 255 -20.18 9.73 19.57
N THR A 256 -20.85 8.70 19.07
CA THR A 256 -21.66 7.79 19.91
C THR A 256 -20.95 6.46 20.15
N PRO A 257 -21.26 5.75 21.26
CA PRO A 257 -20.66 4.45 21.57
C PRO A 257 -20.92 3.42 20.49
N LYS A 258 -22.16 3.37 19.99
CA LYS A 258 -22.58 2.52 18.87
C LYS A 258 -21.76 2.82 17.60
N ALA A 259 -21.57 4.09 17.25
CA ALA A 259 -20.78 4.46 16.07
C ALA A 259 -19.30 4.06 16.21
N ARG A 260 -18.73 4.19 17.41
CA ARG A 260 -17.36 3.75 17.72
C ARG A 260 -17.22 2.24 17.58
N MET A 261 -18.16 1.47 18.14
CA MET A 261 -18.17 0.02 18.03
C MET A 261 -18.24 -0.44 16.56
N ILE A 262 -19.16 0.13 15.76
CA ILE A 262 -19.27 -0.15 14.33
C ILE A 262 -17.96 0.15 13.60
N GLN A 263 -17.28 1.25 13.95
CA GLN A 263 -16.04 1.62 13.30
C GLN A 263 -14.87 0.67 13.65
N ILE A 264 -14.82 0.16 14.90
CA ILE A 264 -13.87 -0.89 15.30
C ILE A 264 -14.17 -2.19 14.57
N ASP A 265 -15.43 -2.61 14.53
CA ASP A 265 -15.88 -3.83 13.86
C ASP A 265 -15.51 -3.83 12.36
N ARG A 266 -15.85 -2.76 11.64
CA ARG A 266 -15.47 -2.59 10.22
C ARG A 266 -13.98 -2.77 9.97
N LEU A 267 -13.13 -2.26 10.86
CA LEU A 267 -11.68 -2.48 10.74
C LEU A 267 -11.34 -3.95 10.94
N LEU A 268 -11.83 -4.58 12.02
CA LEU A 268 -11.54 -5.99 12.31
C LEU A 268 -12.00 -6.93 11.19
N GLN A 269 -13.17 -6.68 10.60
CA GLN A 269 -13.70 -7.42 9.45
C GLN A 269 -12.81 -7.27 8.21
N ALA A 270 -12.33 -6.04 7.94
CA ALA A 270 -11.37 -5.79 6.86
C ALA A 270 -10.01 -6.47 7.09
N LEU A 271 -9.57 -6.61 8.34
CA LEU A 271 -8.36 -7.34 8.70
C LEU A 271 -8.53 -8.86 8.57
N HIS A 272 -9.71 -9.37 8.94
CA HIS A 272 -10.09 -10.78 8.87
C HIS A 272 -10.14 -11.29 7.44
N GLY A 273 -10.90 -10.63 6.56
CA GLY A 273 -11.05 -11.02 5.16
C GLY A 273 -9.75 -10.99 4.34
N ARG A 274 -8.70 -10.32 4.85
CA ARG A 274 -7.40 -10.16 4.16
C ARG A 274 -6.26 -10.96 4.78
N GLY A 275 -6.50 -11.74 5.84
CA GLY A 275 -5.68 -12.85 6.38
C GLY A 275 -4.25 -12.55 6.90
N ALA A 276 -3.54 -11.60 6.30
CA ALA A 276 -2.14 -11.28 6.61
C ALA A 276 -1.97 -9.93 7.33
N LEU A 277 -3.04 -9.14 7.45
CA LEU A 277 -2.96 -7.78 8.01
C LEU A 277 -3.10 -7.75 9.52
N ALA A 278 -3.95 -8.61 10.09
CA ALA A 278 -4.28 -8.58 11.52
C ALA A 278 -3.06 -8.62 12.48
N PRO A 279 -1.97 -9.37 12.20
CA PRO A 279 -0.77 -9.36 13.05
C PRO A 279 -0.04 -8.01 13.12
N LEU A 280 -0.32 -7.09 12.19
CA LEU A 280 0.19 -5.72 12.23
C LEU A 280 -0.52 -4.86 13.26
N PHE A 281 -1.76 -5.20 13.62
CA PHE A 281 -2.63 -4.39 14.49
C PHE A 281 -2.78 -5.01 15.88
N ILE A 282 -2.82 -6.34 15.97
CA ILE A 282 -3.18 -7.07 17.18
C ILE A 282 -1.97 -7.88 17.68
N VAL A 283 -1.77 -7.91 18.99
CA VAL A 283 -0.74 -8.72 19.63
C VAL A 283 -1.13 -10.20 19.55
N GLY A 284 -0.21 -11.04 19.08
CA GLY A 284 -0.40 -12.49 19.01
C GLY A 284 0.25 -13.09 17.77
N ASP A 285 0.26 -14.42 17.70
CA ASP A 285 0.52 -15.16 16.47
C ASP A 285 -0.69 -15.14 15.55
N ALA A 286 -0.47 -15.45 14.27
CA ALA A 286 -1.50 -15.33 13.24
C ALA A 286 -2.68 -16.29 13.46
N ARG A 287 -2.46 -17.46 14.09
CA ARG A 287 -3.51 -18.46 14.33
C ARG A 287 -4.45 -17.98 15.42
N ASN A 288 -3.91 -17.60 16.58
CA ASN A 288 -4.71 -17.09 17.69
C ASN A 288 -5.50 -15.82 17.33
N ILE A 289 -4.91 -14.94 16.52
CA ILE A 289 -5.62 -13.75 16.02
C ILE A 289 -6.75 -14.15 15.09
N ARG A 290 -6.54 -15.13 14.21
CA ARG A 290 -7.57 -15.60 13.28
C ARG A 290 -8.73 -16.25 14.02
N GLU A 291 -8.46 -17.16 14.94
CA GLU A 291 -9.48 -17.82 15.77
C GLU A 291 -10.32 -16.78 16.55
N MET A 292 -9.69 -15.75 17.11
CA MET A 292 -10.41 -14.65 17.75
C MET A 292 -11.31 -13.87 16.78
N LEU A 293 -10.85 -13.61 15.56
CA LEU A 293 -11.65 -12.89 14.56
C LEU A 293 -12.79 -13.76 14.02
N ASP A 294 -12.56 -15.07 13.85
CA ASP A 294 -13.60 -16.05 13.52
C ASP A 294 -14.67 -16.10 14.62
N GLU A 295 -14.25 -16.05 15.90
CA GLU A 295 -15.15 -15.96 17.05
C GLU A 295 -16.06 -14.73 16.97
N PHE A 296 -15.55 -13.57 16.52
CA PHE A 296 -16.35 -12.34 16.40
C PHE A 296 -17.25 -12.34 15.16
N ALA A 297 -16.80 -12.91 14.05
CA ALA A 297 -17.57 -13.00 12.82
C ALA A 297 -18.81 -13.90 12.96
N SER A 298 -18.77 -14.90 13.83
CA SER A 298 -19.89 -15.80 14.10
C SER A 298 -20.97 -15.22 15.03
N GLN A 299 -20.79 -14.00 15.52
CA GLN A 299 -21.69 -13.34 16.48
C GLN A 299 -22.58 -12.27 15.83
N VAL A 300 -22.45 -12.07 14.52
CA VAL A 300 -23.19 -11.09 13.71
C VAL A 300 -24.38 -11.76 13.05
#